data_AF-A0A1K1RQR4-F1
#
_entry.id   AF-A0A1K1RQR4-F1
#
_cell.length_a   1.000
_cell.length_b   1.000
_cell.length_c   1.000
_cell.angle_alpha   90.00
_cell.angle_beta   90.00
_cell.angle_gamma   90.00
#
_symmetry.space_group_name_H-M   'P 1'
#
loop_
_entity.id
_entity.type
_entity.pdbx_description
1 polymer ?
#
loop_
_entity_poly.entity_id
_entity_poly.type
_entity_poly.pdbx_seq_one_letter_code
_entity_poly.pdbx_strand_id
1 'polypeptide(L)'
;MAKSEPTYETHKPSNWWTRNWIEILTVFGGLITINLIFFAKAYTKTDTVNPETAGQLGDFVGGYIGTIFALISVVFLYSTLKNQREASQIEKFENKYFELIKMHRDNVAEIGIGEDFGKKIFVILIREFRSIEVITKEVAEKTKQNFTREQVFIVSYYALFFGVGPNSSRMLKEALKGYDKKFVDEFESSLNNDAAKEKTKKYRKFKFIPFEGHQSRLGHYFRHLYQTICYVDNQTIDIDKYEYVKTIRAQLTTHEQALLFINCLTPIGNIWWDKKLLVKYRFVQNIPFGFFDKGNEIDLTSYFPSDYFEWQERTTITKKEVDKTQPS
;
A
#
# COMPACT_ATOMS: atom_id res chain seq x y z
N MET A 1 30.82 -3.92 1.77
CA MET A 1 29.56 -4.51 2.26
C MET A 1 28.42 -3.86 1.49
N ALA A 2 27.80 -4.58 0.56
CA ALA A 2 26.59 -4.09 -0.10
C ALA A 2 25.50 -3.90 0.96
N LYS A 3 24.97 -2.69 1.13
CA LYS A 3 23.81 -2.46 1.99
C LYS A 3 22.67 -3.30 1.42
N SER A 4 22.21 -4.29 2.17
CA SER A 4 21.00 -5.05 1.82
C SER A 4 19.85 -4.07 1.60
N GLU A 5 19.16 -4.17 0.48
CA GLU A 5 17.95 -3.39 0.25
C GLU A 5 16.96 -3.63 1.39
N PRO A 6 16.26 -2.59 1.88
CA PRO A 6 15.30 -2.76 2.94
C PRO A 6 14.14 -3.64 2.46
N THR A 7 13.75 -4.62 3.28
CA THR A 7 12.63 -5.54 3.00
C THR A 7 11.30 -4.81 2.82
N TYR A 8 11.13 -3.69 3.53
CA TYR A 8 9.92 -2.87 3.55
C TYR A 8 10.21 -1.46 3.05
N GLU A 9 9.19 -0.77 2.55
CA GLU A 9 9.31 0.64 2.17
C GLU A 9 9.69 1.49 3.39
N THR A 10 10.72 2.31 3.24
CA THR A 10 11.17 3.25 4.27
C THR A 10 11.24 4.65 3.69
N HIS A 11 10.61 5.63 4.34
CA HIS A 11 10.75 7.03 3.96
C HIS A 11 12.05 7.61 4.53
N LYS A 12 12.83 8.28 3.69
CA LYS A 12 14.01 9.05 4.08
C LYS A 12 13.79 10.48 3.62
N PRO A 13 13.30 11.37 4.50
CA PRO A 13 12.96 12.73 4.09
C PRO A 13 14.20 13.46 3.58
N SER A 14 13.99 14.35 2.61
CA SER A 14 15.04 15.27 2.15
C SER A 14 15.63 16.05 3.34
N ASN A 15 16.96 16.07 3.46
CA ASN A 15 17.64 16.77 4.54
C ASN A 15 17.45 18.29 4.37
N TRP A 16 16.91 18.94 5.41
CA TRP A 16 16.63 20.37 5.43
C TRP A 16 17.87 21.22 5.06
N TRP A 17 19.05 20.85 5.55
CA TRP A 17 20.30 21.56 5.26
C TRP A 17 20.67 21.47 3.78
N THR A 18 20.57 20.27 3.20
CA THR A 18 20.84 20.06 1.77
C THR A 18 19.80 20.72 0.88
N ARG A 19 18.59 20.93 1.39
CA ARG A 19 17.52 21.59 0.65
C ARG A 19 17.66 23.11 0.63
N ASN A 20 18.11 23.70 1.75
CA ASN A 20 18.12 25.16 1.96
C ASN A 20 19.53 25.80 1.98
N TRP A 21 20.55 25.11 1.47
CA TRP A 21 21.94 25.60 1.57
C TRP A 21 22.18 26.90 0.77
N ILE A 22 21.46 27.10 -0.34
CA ILE A 22 21.59 28.31 -1.18
C ILE A 22 21.06 29.52 -0.41
N GLU A 23 19.91 29.37 0.25
CA GLU A 23 19.28 30.39 1.08
C GLU A 23 20.20 30.76 2.25
N ILE A 24 20.79 29.76 2.91
CA ILE A 24 21.75 29.95 4.00
C ILE A 24 22.96 30.76 3.49
N LEU A 25 23.58 30.34 2.39
CA LEU A 25 24.72 31.07 1.80
C LEU A 25 24.35 32.50 1.41
N THR A 26 23.14 32.71 0.89
CA THR A 26 22.64 34.02 0.49
C THR A 26 22.50 34.96 1.70
N VAL A 27 21.96 34.47 2.81
CA VAL A 27 21.87 35.22 4.08
C VAL A 27 23.27 35.56 4.62
N PHE A 28 24.16 34.57 4.69
CA PHE A 28 25.53 34.78 5.19
C PHE A 28 26.32 35.76 4.31
N GLY A 29 26.22 35.64 2.98
CA GLY A 29 26.84 36.57 2.04
C GLY A 29 26.31 38.00 2.19
N GLY A 30 25.00 38.16 2.37
CA GLY A 30 24.38 39.45 2.67
C GLY A 30 24.92 40.09 3.96
N LEU A 31 24.98 39.31 5.06
CA LEU A 31 25.51 39.78 6.35
C LEU A 31 26.98 40.20 6.27
N ILE A 32 27.82 39.42 5.57
CA ILE A 32 29.22 39.78 5.34
C ILE A 32 29.30 41.10 4.57
N THR A 33 28.52 41.24 3.50
CA THR A 33 28.53 42.44 2.65
C THR A 33 28.18 43.71 3.44
N ILE A 34 27.18 43.64 4.32
CA ILE A 34 26.78 44.77 5.18
C ILE A 34 27.92 45.18 6.13
N ASN A 35 28.64 44.22 6.69
CA ASN A 35 29.71 44.50 7.65
C ASN A 35 31.01 45.01 6.99
N LEU A 36 31.23 44.71 5.70
CA LEU A 36 32.42 45.18 4.97
C LEU A 36 32.53 46.72 4.89
N ILE A 37 31.40 47.44 4.97
CA ILE A 37 31.39 48.92 4.91
C ILE A 37 32.18 49.53 6.07
N PHE A 38 32.10 48.94 7.27
CA PHE A 38 32.76 49.47 8.47
C PHE A 38 34.29 49.34 8.44
N PHE A 39 34.83 48.52 7.55
CA PHE A 39 36.27 48.40 7.33
C PHE A 39 36.83 49.45 6.36
N ALA A 40 35.98 50.28 5.74
CA ALA A 40 36.44 51.30 4.81
C ALA A 40 37.25 52.40 5.51
N LYS A 41 38.28 52.92 4.84
CA LYS A 41 39.12 54.03 5.33
C LYS A 41 38.33 55.28 5.71
N ALA A 42 37.16 55.50 5.10
CA ALA A 42 36.27 56.61 5.43
C ALA A 42 35.76 56.59 6.90
N TYR A 43 35.71 55.40 7.53
CA TYR A 43 35.27 55.22 8.92
C TYR A 43 36.41 54.91 9.91
N THR A 44 37.64 54.69 9.43
CA THR A 44 38.76 54.16 10.25
C THR A 44 40.00 55.05 10.28
N LYS A 45 40.07 56.10 9.46
CA LYS A 45 41.31 56.87 9.24
C LYS A 45 41.53 58.04 10.23
N THR A 46 40.49 58.50 10.93
CA THR A 46 40.53 59.64 11.88
C THR A 46 39.51 59.46 13.00
N ASP A 47 39.72 60.09 14.17
CA ASP A 47 38.77 60.07 15.31
C ASP A 47 37.45 60.81 15.03
N THR A 48 37.41 61.58 13.94
CA THR A 48 36.22 62.26 13.44
C THR A 48 35.91 61.81 12.01
N VAL A 49 34.63 61.56 11.74
CA VAL A 49 34.15 61.12 10.42
C VAL A 49 34.06 62.34 9.49
N ASN A 50 34.71 62.29 8.32
CA ASN A 50 34.58 63.33 7.30
C ASN A 50 33.25 63.18 6.53
N PRO A 51 32.32 64.17 6.61
CA PRO A 51 30.97 64.04 6.05
C PRO A 51 30.93 63.81 4.53
N GLU A 52 31.83 64.43 3.77
CA GLU A 52 31.84 64.35 2.30
C GLU A 52 32.28 62.97 1.82
N THR A 53 33.37 62.45 2.39
CA THR A 53 33.86 61.10 2.07
C THR A 53 32.92 60.00 2.56
N ALA A 54 32.22 60.23 3.68
CA ALA A 54 31.18 59.33 4.17
C ALA A 54 29.95 59.34 3.25
N GLY A 55 29.57 60.50 2.72
CA GLY A 55 28.49 60.65 1.74
C GLY A 55 28.76 59.90 0.44
N GLN A 56 29.93 60.10 -0.17
CA GLN A 56 30.32 59.41 -1.42
C GLN A 56 30.39 57.87 -1.25
N LEU A 57 30.89 57.41 -0.10
CA LEU A 57 30.87 55.99 0.22
C LEU A 57 29.43 55.50 0.40
N GLY A 58 28.58 56.28 1.07
CA GLY A 58 27.15 56.00 1.23
C GLY A 58 26.42 55.83 -0.09
N ASP A 59 26.70 56.67 -1.10
CA ASP A 59 26.10 56.58 -2.43
C ASP A 59 26.54 55.31 -3.19
N PHE A 60 27.84 55.00 -3.16
CA PHE A 60 28.38 53.77 -3.75
C PHE A 60 27.79 52.52 -3.09
N VAL A 61 27.78 52.53 -1.75
CA VAL A 61 27.20 51.47 -0.93
C VAL A 61 25.71 51.32 -1.22
N GLY A 62 24.94 52.40 -1.24
CA GLY A 62 23.50 52.37 -1.52
C GLY A 62 23.17 51.74 -2.88
N GLY A 63 23.91 52.11 -3.93
CA GLY A 63 23.73 51.53 -5.26
C GLY A 63 24.15 50.05 -5.34
N TYR A 64 25.30 49.70 -4.80
CA TYR A 64 25.84 48.33 -4.86
C TYR A 64 25.11 47.37 -3.90
N ILE A 65 24.86 47.79 -2.67
CA ILE A 65 24.10 46.99 -1.68
C ILE A 65 22.64 46.86 -2.10
N GLY A 66 22.02 47.92 -2.64
CA GLY A 66 20.66 47.84 -3.16
C GLY A 66 20.50 46.79 -4.26
N THR A 67 21.46 46.72 -5.20
CA THR A 67 21.46 45.70 -6.26
C THR A 67 21.73 44.29 -5.74
N ILE A 68 22.61 44.12 -4.74
CA ILE A 68 22.80 42.83 -4.06
C ILE A 68 21.51 42.39 -3.36
N PHE A 69 20.84 43.28 -2.61
CA PHE A 69 19.57 42.95 -1.96
C PHE A 69 18.46 42.62 -2.96
N ALA A 70 18.43 43.27 -4.13
CA ALA A 70 17.52 42.90 -5.21
C ALA A 70 17.78 41.47 -5.68
N LEU A 71 19.05 41.07 -5.88
CA LEU A 71 19.41 39.70 -6.27
C LEU A 71 19.04 38.68 -5.18
N ILE A 72 19.35 38.99 -3.91
CA ILE A 72 18.94 38.17 -2.75
C ILE A 72 17.42 37.99 -2.73
N SER A 73 16.66 39.06 -2.96
CA SER A 73 15.19 39.02 -3.01
C SER A 73 14.69 38.10 -4.13
N VAL A 74 15.32 38.12 -5.31
CA VAL A 74 14.99 37.22 -6.41
C VAL A 74 15.26 35.75 -6.04
N VAL A 75 16.39 35.48 -5.37
CA VAL A 75 16.73 34.13 -4.88
C VAL A 75 15.68 33.62 -3.88
N PHE A 76 15.28 34.47 -2.91
CA PHE A 76 14.23 34.09 -1.96
C PHE A 76 12.87 33.91 -2.60
N LEU A 77 12.52 34.74 -3.59
CA LEU A 77 11.27 34.56 -4.34
C LEU A 77 11.28 33.23 -5.09
N TYR A 78 12.38 32.88 -5.76
CA TYR A 78 12.53 31.59 -6.44
C TYR A 78 12.40 30.41 -5.47
N SER A 79 13.09 30.47 -4.33
CA SER A 79 12.99 29.45 -3.27
C SER A 79 11.55 29.32 -2.76
N THR A 80 10.88 30.44 -2.51
CA THR A 80 9.47 30.46 -2.09
C THR A 80 8.58 29.79 -3.13
N LEU A 81 8.72 30.13 -4.41
CA LEU A 81 7.94 29.52 -5.50
C LEU A 81 8.21 28.02 -5.63
N LYS A 82 9.45 27.58 -5.43
CA LYS A 82 9.81 26.15 -5.42
C LYS A 82 9.13 25.41 -4.27
N ASN A 83 9.24 25.92 -3.04
CA ASN A 83 8.59 25.33 -1.86
C ASN A 83 7.06 25.32 -2.00
N GLN A 84 6.47 26.39 -2.56
CA GLN A 84 5.03 26.45 -2.86
C GLN A 84 4.62 25.40 -3.90
N ARG A 85 5.43 25.17 -4.94
CA ARG A 85 5.16 24.13 -5.94
C ARG A 85 5.19 22.73 -5.33
N GLU A 86 6.17 22.44 -4.48
CA GLU A 86 6.27 21.16 -3.77
C GLU A 86 5.07 20.95 -2.84
N ALA A 87 4.72 21.94 -2.03
CA ALA A 87 3.53 21.90 -1.17
C ALA A 87 2.24 21.70 -1.98
N SER A 88 2.09 22.41 -3.11
CA SER A 88 0.94 22.25 -4.01
C SER A 88 0.87 20.86 -4.65
N GLN A 89 2.01 20.23 -4.94
CA GLN A 89 2.05 18.85 -5.45
C GLN A 89 1.61 17.84 -4.39
N ILE A 90 2.04 18.01 -3.14
CA ILE A 90 1.61 17.18 -2.01
C ILE A 90 0.10 17.34 -1.80
N GLU A 91 -0.41 18.57 -1.76
CA GLU A 91 -1.84 18.84 -1.60
C GLU A 91 -2.69 18.21 -2.72
N LYS A 92 -2.27 18.36 -3.99
CA LYS A 92 -2.94 17.72 -5.13
C LYS A 92 -2.91 16.20 -5.02
N PHE A 93 -1.78 15.66 -4.57
CA PHE A 93 -1.63 14.23 -4.33
C PHE A 93 -2.63 13.75 -3.27
N GLU A 94 -2.66 14.41 -2.12
CA GLU A 94 -3.51 14.08 -0.96
C GLU A 94 -4.99 14.17 -1.31
N ASN A 95 -5.42 15.23 -2.00
CA ASN A 95 -6.80 15.38 -2.44
C ASN A 95 -7.27 14.19 -3.29
N LYS A 96 -6.47 13.78 -4.28
CA LYS A 96 -6.79 12.60 -5.09
C LYS A 96 -6.67 11.29 -4.31
N TYR A 97 -5.70 11.19 -3.41
CA TYR A 97 -5.53 10.03 -2.53
C TYR A 97 -6.76 9.81 -1.63
N PHE A 98 -7.26 10.85 -0.97
CA PHE A 98 -8.44 10.77 -0.12
C PHE A 98 -9.70 10.45 -0.92
N GLU A 99 -9.82 10.99 -2.14
CA GLU A 99 -10.93 10.65 -3.03
C GLU A 99 -10.90 9.17 -3.45
N LEU A 100 -9.72 8.63 -3.78
CA LEU A 100 -9.58 7.20 -4.07
C LEU A 100 -9.91 6.31 -2.86
N ILE A 101 -9.55 6.73 -1.64
CA ILE A 101 -9.95 6.01 -0.42
C ILE A 101 -11.46 6.05 -0.24
N LYS A 102 -12.07 7.22 -0.45
CA LYS A 102 -13.52 7.39 -0.36
C LYS A 102 -14.25 6.50 -1.36
N MET A 103 -13.86 6.55 -2.64
CA MET A 103 -14.39 5.67 -3.68
C MET A 103 -14.22 4.19 -3.34
N HIS A 104 -13.08 3.79 -2.76
CA HIS A 104 -12.89 2.42 -2.31
C HIS A 104 -13.87 2.03 -1.18
N ARG A 105 -14.09 2.91 -0.20
CA ARG A 105 -15.05 2.69 0.88
C ARG A 105 -16.49 2.60 0.37
N ASP A 106 -16.85 3.44 -0.59
CA ASP A 106 -18.17 3.44 -1.22
C ASP A 106 -18.38 2.14 -2.01
N ASN A 107 -17.40 1.73 -2.82
CA ASN A 107 -17.39 0.43 -3.49
C ASN A 107 -17.58 -0.73 -2.49
N VAL A 108 -16.89 -0.70 -1.35
CA VAL A 108 -17.06 -1.71 -0.30
C VAL A 108 -18.47 -1.69 0.27
N ALA A 109 -19.03 -0.51 0.57
CA ALA A 109 -20.37 -0.37 1.12
C ALA A 109 -21.46 -0.88 0.16
N GLU A 110 -21.28 -0.67 -1.14
CA GLU A 110 -22.22 -1.10 -2.19
C GLU A 110 -22.15 -2.59 -2.52
N ILE A 111 -21.05 -3.28 -2.18
CA ILE A 111 -20.97 -4.74 -2.38
C ILE A 111 -22.05 -5.41 -1.54
N GLY A 112 -22.99 -6.06 -2.24
CA GLY A 112 -24.13 -6.75 -1.63
C GLY A 112 -24.40 -8.13 -2.20
N ILE A 113 -24.90 -9.02 -1.34
CA ILE A 113 -25.39 -10.36 -1.69
C ILE A 113 -26.70 -10.59 -0.92
N GLY A 114 -27.82 -10.59 -1.64
CA GLY A 114 -29.14 -10.61 -1.02
C GLY A 114 -29.36 -9.36 -0.16
N GLU A 115 -29.63 -9.56 1.14
CA GLU A 115 -29.86 -8.48 2.10
C GLU A 115 -28.61 -8.03 2.86
N ASP A 116 -27.49 -8.75 2.69
CA ASP A 116 -26.23 -8.41 3.36
C ASP A 116 -25.39 -7.49 2.47
N PHE A 117 -24.77 -6.48 3.07
CA PHE A 117 -23.96 -5.47 2.37
C PHE A 117 -22.66 -5.16 3.12
N GLY A 118 -21.74 -4.49 2.45
CA GLY A 118 -20.55 -3.95 3.07
C GLY A 118 -19.53 -5.01 3.48
N LYS A 119 -18.77 -4.68 4.53
CA LYS A 119 -17.68 -5.51 5.07
C LYS A 119 -18.09 -6.93 5.47
N LYS A 120 -19.37 -7.15 5.82
CA LYS A 120 -19.89 -8.48 6.17
C LYS A 120 -19.82 -9.46 4.99
N ILE A 121 -19.87 -8.97 3.75
CA ILE A 121 -19.81 -9.82 2.56
C ILE A 121 -18.48 -10.60 2.51
N PHE A 122 -17.36 -10.00 2.88
CA PHE A 122 -16.08 -10.72 2.87
C PHE A 122 -16.03 -11.90 3.85
N VAL A 123 -16.75 -11.81 4.98
CA VAL A 123 -16.92 -12.94 5.91
C VAL A 123 -17.71 -14.08 5.25
N ILE A 124 -18.77 -13.73 4.51
CA ILE A 124 -19.60 -14.69 3.79
C ILE A 124 -18.79 -15.35 2.67
N LEU A 125 -18.03 -14.58 1.90
CA LEU A 125 -17.19 -15.07 0.81
C LEU A 125 -16.10 -16.03 1.31
N ILE A 126 -15.48 -15.76 2.47
CA ILE A 126 -14.52 -16.71 3.08
C ILE A 126 -15.20 -18.02 3.49
N ARG A 127 -16.44 -17.98 4.00
CA ARG A 127 -17.20 -19.20 4.34
C ARG A 127 -17.58 -19.99 3.10
N GLU A 128 -17.93 -19.31 2.02
CA GLU A 128 -18.23 -19.91 0.73
C GLU A 128 -16.98 -20.55 0.13
N PHE A 129 -15.86 -19.81 0.08
CA PHE A 129 -14.55 -20.30 -0.32
C PHE A 129 -14.18 -21.61 0.39
N ARG A 130 -14.30 -21.66 1.72
CA ARG A 130 -14.04 -22.88 2.51
C ARG A 130 -14.98 -24.04 2.18
N SER A 131 -16.20 -23.75 1.72
CA SER A 131 -17.13 -24.79 1.28
C SER A 131 -16.73 -25.34 -0.09
N ILE A 132 -16.23 -24.47 -0.98
CA ILE A 132 -15.64 -24.86 -2.26
C ILE A 132 -14.36 -25.66 -2.05
N GLU A 133 -13.55 -25.32 -1.04
CA GLU A 133 -12.32 -26.04 -0.70
C GLU A 133 -12.59 -27.50 -0.35
N VAL A 134 -13.63 -27.76 0.44
CA VAL A 134 -14.07 -29.13 0.78
C VAL A 134 -14.44 -29.90 -0.49
N ILE A 135 -15.25 -29.31 -1.37
CA ILE A 135 -15.67 -29.93 -2.64
C ILE A 135 -14.45 -30.18 -3.54
N THR A 136 -13.50 -29.24 -3.59
CA THR A 136 -12.26 -29.36 -4.38
C THR A 136 -11.46 -30.57 -3.93
N LYS A 137 -11.29 -30.77 -2.61
CA LYS A 137 -10.59 -31.92 -2.04
C LYS A 137 -11.32 -33.24 -2.32
N GLU A 138 -12.63 -33.29 -2.08
CA GLU A 138 -13.46 -34.48 -2.35
C GLU A 138 -13.40 -34.90 -3.83
N VAL A 139 -13.47 -33.94 -4.75
CA VAL A 139 -13.38 -34.22 -6.19
C VAL A 139 -11.96 -34.60 -6.60
N ALA A 140 -10.93 -33.98 -6.04
CA ALA A 140 -9.54 -34.36 -6.30
C ALA A 140 -9.29 -35.82 -5.88
N GLU A 141 -9.76 -36.23 -4.70
CA GLU A 141 -9.70 -37.62 -4.23
C GLU A 141 -10.46 -38.57 -5.15
N LYS A 142 -11.72 -38.25 -5.50
CA LYS A 142 -12.57 -39.05 -6.40
C LYS A 142 -11.93 -39.25 -7.78
N THR A 143 -11.23 -38.23 -8.27
CA THR A 143 -10.57 -38.25 -9.59
C THR A 143 -9.08 -38.61 -9.52
N LYS A 144 -8.61 -39.05 -8.34
CA LYS A 144 -7.22 -39.50 -8.07
C LYS A 144 -6.15 -38.45 -8.40
N GLN A 145 -6.47 -37.17 -8.21
CA GLN A 145 -5.54 -36.07 -8.36
C GLN A 145 -4.81 -35.82 -7.03
N ASN A 146 -3.50 -35.57 -7.09
CA ASN A 146 -2.70 -35.24 -5.91
C ASN A 146 -2.40 -33.73 -5.89
N PHE A 147 -3.34 -32.94 -5.39
CA PHE A 147 -3.18 -31.49 -5.35
C PHE A 147 -2.38 -31.04 -4.14
N THR A 148 -1.50 -30.06 -4.36
CA THR A 148 -0.91 -29.30 -3.26
C THR A 148 -1.98 -28.41 -2.61
N ARG A 149 -1.72 -27.99 -1.37
CA ARG A 149 -2.59 -27.04 -0.65
C ARG A 149 -2.81 -25.73 -1.44
N GLU A 150 -1.76 -25.25 -2.08
CA GLU A 150 -1.81 -24.06 -2.93
C GLU A 150 -2.70 -24.28 -4.16
N GLN A 151 -2.59 -25.43 -4.83
CA GLN A 151 -3.47 -25.78 -5.96
C GLN A 151 -4.94 -25.86 -5.53
N VAL A 152 -5.23 -26.43 -4.36
CA VAL A 152 -6.59 -26.44 -3.79
C VAL A 152 -7.11 -25.01 -3.60
N PHE A 153 -6.29 -24.10 -3.05
CA PHE A 153 -6.65 -22.68 -2.89
C PHE A 153 -6.91 -21.99 -4.23
N ILE A 154 -6.04 -22.19 -5.22
CA ILE A 154 -6.17 -21.60 -6.56
C ILE A 154 -7.46 -22.06 -7.23
N VAL A 155 -7.71 -23.37 -7.27
CA VAL A 155 -8.91 -23.95 -7.89
C VAL A 155 -10.18 -23.47 -7.17
N SER A 156 -10.16 -23.48 -5.84
CA SER A 156 -11.28 -23.02 -5.02
C SER A 156 -11.60 -21.54 -5.24
N TYR A 157 -10.56 -20.71 -5.37
CA TYR A 157 -10.72 -19.29 -5.64
C TYR A 157 -11.28 -19.02 -7.04
N TYR A 158 -10.83 -19.77 -8.06
CA TYR A 158 -11.42 -19.65 -9.39
C TYR A 158 -12.91 -19.98 -9.40
N ALA A 159 -13.34 -21.00 -8.67
CA ALA A 159 -14.76 -21.31 -8.50
C ALA A 159 -15.51 -20.21 -7.73
N LEU A 160 -14.93 -19.64 -6.67
CA LEU A 160 -15.54 -18.50 -5.97
C LEU A 160 -15.69 -17.29 -6.89
N PHE A 161 -14.68 -17.03 -7.72
CA PHE A 161 -14.60 -15.84 -8.56
C PHE A 161 -15.51 -15.97 -9.78
N PHE A 162 -15.38 -17.03 -10.59
CA PHE A 162 -16.17 -17.20 -11.81
C PHE A 162 -17.53 -17.84 -11.56
N GLY A 163 -17.60 -18.81 -10.65
CA GLY A 163 -18.82 -19.58 -10.37
C GLY A 163 -19.17 -20.62 -11.42
N VAL A 164 -20.33 -21.22 -11.24
CA VAL A 164 -20.94 -22.21 -12.14
C VAL A 164 -22.34 -21.77 -12.55
N GLY A 165 -22.75 -22.18 -13.73
CA GLY A 165 -24.03 -21.82 -14.33
C GLY A 165 -23.91 -21.59 -15.84
N PRO A 166 -25.01 -21.26 -16.53
CA PRO A 166 -25.07 -21.22 -17.99
C PRO A 166 -23.99 -20.36 -18.65
N ASN A 167 -23.66 -19.21 -18.03
CA ASN A 167 -22.66 -18.27 -18.54
C ASN A 167 -21.31 -18.37 -17.79
N SER A 168 -21.35 -18.78 -16.52
CA SER A 168 -20.20 -18.79 -15.60
C SER A 168 -19.31 -20.03 -15.75
N SER A 169 -19.90 -21.21 -15.99
CA SER A 169 -19.15 -22.48 -16.08
C SER A 169 -18.09 -22.45 -17.18
N ARG A 170 -18.36 -21.78 -18.30
CA ARG A 170 -17.36 -21.59 -19.38
C ARG A 170 -16.11 -20.87 -18.89
N MET A 171 -16.28 -19.81 -18.10
CA MET A 171 -15.17 -19.00 -17.59
C MET A 171 -14.36 -19.78 -16.55
N LEU A 172 -15.03 -20.53 -15.68
CA LEU A 172 -14.38 -21.42 -14.74
C LEU A 172 -13.54 -22.50 -15.46
N LYS A 173 -14.12 -23.19 -16.45
CA LYS A 173 -13.42 -24.24 -17.21
C LYS A 173 -12.20 -23.67 -17.96
N GLU A 174 -12.31 -22.48 -18.53
CA GLU A 174 -11.17 -21.81 -19.20
C GLU A 174 -10.06 -21.46 -18.20
N ALA A 175 -10.40 -20.95 -17.00
CA ALA A 175 -9.43 -20.67 -15.95
C ALA A 175 -8.72 -21.93 -15.42
N LEU A 176 -9.40 -23.08 -15.51
CA LEU A 176 -8.90 -24.39 -15.07
C LEU A 176 -8.32 -25.25 -16.20
N LYS A 177 -8.11 -24.72 -17.41
CA LYS A 177 -7.62 -25.50 -18.56
C LYS A 177 -6.28 -26.21 -18.38
N GLY A 178 -5.48 -25.77 -17.41
CA GLY A 178 -4.20 -26.41 -17.05
C GLY A 178 -4.33 -27.63 -16.14
N TYR A 179 -5.54 -27.93 -15.66
CA TYR A 179 -5.83 -29.08 -14.79
C TYR A 179 -6.43 -30.24 -15.59
N ASP A 180 -6.43 -31.43 -15.00
CA ASP A 180 -7.00 -32.63 -15.62
C ASP A 180 -8.47 -32.42 -16.01
N LYS A 181 -8.83 -32.77 -17.24
CA LYS A 181 -10.17 -32.52 -17.79
C LYS A 181 -11.27 -33.24 -17.00
N LYS A 182 -11.01 -34.48 -16.58
CA LYS A 182 -11.99 -35.28 -15.81
C LYS A 182 -12.22 -34.66 -14.44
N PHE A 183 -11.17 -34.16 -13.78
CA PHE A 183 -11.29 -33.35 -12.58
C PHE A 183 -12.15 -32.10 -12.81
N VAL A 184 -11.85 -31.30 -13.84
CA VAL A 184 -12.55 -30.03 -14.12
C VAL A 184 -14.04 -30.26 -14.38
N ASP A 185 -14.40 -31.27 -15.18
CA ASP A 185 -15.80 -31.59 -15.49
C ASP A 185 -16.56 -32.10 -14.25
N GLU A 186 -15.95 -32.94 -13.42
CA GLU A 186 -16.55 -33.43 -12.17
C GLU A 186 -16.68 -32.31 -11.13
N PHE A 187 -15.70 -31.41 -11.04
CA PHE A 187 -15.69 -30.29 -10.12
C PHE A 187 -16.79 -29.28 -10.43
N GLU A 188 -16.90 -28.88 -11.70
CA GLU A 188 -17.97 -28.02 -12.17
C GLU A 188 -19.35 -28.66 -11.96
N SER A 189 -19.49 -29.94 -12.28
CA SER A 189 -20.74 -30.68 -12.05
C SER A 189 -21.12 -30.77 -10.57
N SER A 190 -20.14 -30.97 -9.68
CA SER A 190 -20.35 -31.05 -8.23
C SER A 190 -20.80 -29.71 -7.65
N LEU A 191 -20.22 -28.61 -8.12
CA LEU A 191 -20.63 -27.26 -7.73
C LEU A 191 -21.99 -26.87 -8.32
N ASN A 192 -22.28 -27.31 -9.56
CA ASN A 192 -23.50 -26.94 -10.27
C ASN A 192 -24.71 -27.82 -9.90
N ASN A 193 -24.52 -28.80 -9.03
CA ASN A 193 -25.58 -29.66 -8.53
C ASN A 193 -26.50 -28.91 -7.55
N ASP A 194 -27.79 -28.84 -7.86
CA ASP A 194 -28.78 -28.12 -7.05
C ASP A 194 -28.91 -28.66 -5.62
N ALA A 195 -28.81 -29.97 -5.42
CA ALA A 195 -28.85 -30.56 -4.08
C ALA A 195 -27.61 -30.18 -3.26
N ALA A 196 -26.43 -30.10 -3.89
CA ALA A 196 -25.20 -29.64 -3.25
C ALA A 196 -25.26 -28.15 -2.88
N LYS A 197 -25.82 -27.31 -3.77
CA LYS A 197 -26.06 -25.88 -3.51
C LYS A 197 -27.01 -25.69 -2.32
N GLU A 198 -28.16 -26.36 -2.32
CA GLU A 198 -29.15 -26.24 -1.24
C GLU A 198 -28.64 -26.80 0.10
N LYS A 199 -27.89 -27.93 0.06
CA LYS A 199 -27.22 -28.46 1.26
C LYS A 199 -26.24 -27.45 1.85
N THR A 200 -25.38 -26.86 1.01
CA THR A 200 -24.38 -25.87 1.44
C THR A 200 -25.05 -24.62 1.97
N LYS A 201 -26.06 -24.10 1.25
CA LYS A 201 -26.86 -22.94 1.66
C LYS A 201 -27.46 -23.12 3.04
N LYS A 202 -28.09 -24.27 3.31
CA LYS A 202 -28.67 -24.58 4.63
C LYS A 202 -27.60 -24.73 5.71
N TYR A 203 -26.53 -25.47 5.44
CA TYR A 203 -25.45 -25.73 6.41
C TYR A 203 -24.71 -24.44 6.81
N ARG A 204 -24.37 -23.59 5.83
CA ARG A 204 -23.68 -22.31 6.04
C ARG A 204 -24.62 -21.15 6.38
N LYS A 205 -25.94 -21.36 6.32
CA LYS A 205 -26.99 -20.36 6.54
C LYS A 205 -26.85 -19.18 5.56
N PHE A 206 -26.57 -19.47 4.29
CA PHE A 206 -26.53 -18.44 3.25
C PHE A 206 -27.93 -17.97 2.88
N LYS A 207 -28.06 -16.65 2.68
CA LYS A 207 -29.29 -16.00 2.17
C LYS A 207 -29.37 -15.97 0.64
N PHE A 208 -28.44 -16.63 -0.04
CA PHE A 208 -28.28 -16.65 -1.50
C PHE A 208 -27.91 -18.07 -1.96
N ILE A 209 -27.92 -18.30 -3.27
CA ILE A 209 -27.49 -19.56 -3.86
C ILE A 209 -25.96 -19.54 -3.98
N PRO A 210 -25.22 -20.46 -3.33
CA PRO A 210 -23.77 -20.46 -3.40
C PRO A 210 -23.26 -20.94 -4.77
N PHE A 211 -21.99 -20.66 -5.03
CA PHE A 211 -21.20 -21.09 -6.18
C PHE A 211 -21.55 -20.43 -7.51
N GLU A 212 -22.39 -19.39 -7.53
CA GLU A 212 -22.75 -18.67 -8.76
C GLU A 212 -21.69 -17.65 -9.23
N GLY A 213 -20.66 -17.42 -8.40
CA GLY A 213 -19.52 -16.58 -8.75
C GLY A 213 -19.66 -15.12 -8.31
N HIS A 214 -18.52 -14.49 -8.05
CA HIS A 214 -18.44 -13.13 -7.52
C HIS A 214 -17.52 -12.21 -8.34
N GLN A 215 -17.28 -12.53 -9.61
CA GLN A 215 -16.36 -11.82 -10.50
C GLN A 215 -16.68 -10.33 -10.60
N SER A 216 -17.97 -9.96 -10.72
CA SER A 216 -18.37 -8.56 -10.78
C SER A 216 -17.95 -7.83 -9.50
N ARG A 217 -18.36 -8.33 -8.34
CA ARG A 217 -18.06 -7.75 -7.02
C ARG A 217 -16.55 -7.68 -6.77
N LEU A 218 -15.88 -8.83 -6.81
CA LEU A 218 -14.47 -8.95 -6.47
C LEU A 218 -13.55 -8.32 -7.53
N GLY A 219 -13.92 -8.41 -8.81
CA GLY A 219 -13.15 -7.80 -9.90
C GLY A 219 -13.10 -6.29 -9.80
N HIS A 220 -14.22 -5.62 -9.52
CA HIS A 220 -14.24 -4.17 -9.29
C HIS A 220 -13.48 -3.80 -8.01
N TYR A 221 -13.73 -4.50 -6.90
CA TYR A 221 -13.08 -4.27 -5.62
C TYR A 221 -11.54 -4.35 -5.69
N PHE A 222 -10.99 -5.46 -6.19
CA PHE A 222 -9.54 -5.65 -6.23
C PHE A 222 -8.85 -4.74 -7.23
N ARG A 223 -9.49 -4.43 -8.38
CA ARG A 223 -8.94 -3.50 -9.36
C ARG A 223 -8.81 -2.11 -8.77
N HIS A 224 -9.85 -1.63 -8.08
CA HIS A 224 -9.81 -0.31 -7.45
C HIS A 224 -8.77 -0.27 -6.32
N LEU A 225 -8.73 -1.29 -5.46
CA LEU A 225 -7.75 -1.38 -4.39
C LEU A 225 -6.32 -1.34 -4.93
N TYR A 226 -6.02 -2.14 -5.96
CA TYR A 226 -4.73 -2.17 -6.64
C TYR A 226 -4.37 -0.81 -7.26
N GLN A 227 -5.33 -0.14 -7.92
CA GLN A 227 -5.12 1.19 -8.50
C GLN A 227 -4.79 2.24 -7.43
N THR A 228 -5.47 2.21 -6.28
CA THR A 228 -5.17 3.12 -5.17
C THR A 228 -3.75 2.91 -4.63
N ILE A 229 -3.31 1.65 -4.46
CA ILE A 229 -1.93 1.36 -4.01
C ILE A 229 -0.91 1.81 -5.06
N CYS A 230 -1.14 1.49 -6.34
CA CYS A 230 -0.26 1.92 -7.42
C CYS A 230 -0.18 3.44 -7.54
N TYR A 231 -1.27 4.16 -7.25
CA TYR A 231 -1.26 5.61 -7.25
C TYR A 231 -0.26 6.17 -6.23
N VAL A 232 -0.20 5.62 -5.02
CA VAL A 232 0.80 5.99 -4.00
C VAL A 232 2.20 5.52 -4.39
N ASP A 233 2.32 4.25 -4.80
CA ASP A 233 3.60 3.60 -5.09
C ASP A 233 4.39 4.29 -6.21
N ASN A 234 3.68 4.75 -7.24
CA ASN A 234 4.27 5.39 -8.42
C ASN A 234 4.62 6.88 -8.21
N GLN A 235 4.31 7.48 -7.06
CA GLN A 235 4.64 8.89 -6.84
C GLN A 235 6.15 9.12 -6.75
N THR A 236 6.62 10.23 -7.34
CA THR A 236 8.03 10.66 -7.24
C THR A 236 8.22 11.83 -6.28
N ILE A 237 7.14 12.37 -5.72
CA ILE A 237 7.18 13.41 -4.69
C ILE A 237 7.71 12.85 -3.36
N ASP A 238 8.35 13.70 -2.55
CA ASP A 238 8.92 13.33 -1.25
C ASP A 238 7.80 13.15 -0.22
N ILE A 239 7.21 11.95 -0.20
CA ILE A 239 6.13 11.55 0.71
C ILE A 239 6.44 10.23 1.39
N ASP A 240 5.90 10.04 2.59
CA ASP A 240 5.96 8.75 3.27
C ASP A 240 4.93 7.77 2.70
N LYS A 241 5.30 7.14 1.58
CA LYS A 241 4.45 6.15 0.90
C LYS A 241 3.99 5.02 1.82
N TYR A 242 4.84 4.62 2.77
CA TYR A 242 4.49 3.55 3.70
C TYR A 242 3.34 3.96 4.60
N GLU A 243 3.36 5.17 5.16
CA GLU A 243 2.27 5.68 6.00
C GLU A 243 0.96 5.91 5.22
N TYR A 244 1.02 6.38 3.96
CA TYR A 244 -0.18 6.47 3.10
C TYR A 244 -0.76 5.08 2.79
N VAL A 245 0.05 4.10 2.39
CA VAL A 245 -0.45 2.74 2.13
C VAL A 245 -0.94 2.05 3.41
N LYS A 246 -0.28 2.28 4.55
CA LYS A 246 -0.72 1.78 5.86
C LYS A 246 -2.09 2.32 6.24
N THR A 247 -2.39 3.57 5.92
CA THR A 247 -3.72 4.15 6.13
C THR A 247 -4.78 3.46 5.27
N ILE A 248 -4.46 3.10 4.01
CA ILE A 248 -5.35 2.29 3.17
C ILE A 248 -5.54 0.90 3.78
N ARG A 249 -4.46 0.24 4.18
CA ARG A 249 -4.50 -1.09 4.83
C ARG A 249 -5.39 -1.09 6.08
N ALA A 250 -5.34 -0.04 6.88
CA ALA A 250 -6.17 0.11 8.08
C ALA A 250 -7.67 0.18 7.79
N GLN A 251 -8.08 0.49 6.54
CA GLN A 251 -9.48 0.43 6.13
C GLN A 251 -9.97 -1.01 5.90
N LEU A 252 -9.06 -1.94 5.60
CA LEU A 252 -9.37 -3.33 5.28
C LEU A 252 -9.61 -4.17 6.53
N THR A 253 -10.67 -4.98 6.51
CA THR A 253 -10.85 -6.03 7.52
C THR A 253 -9.86 -7.17 7.34
N THR A 254 -9.72 -8.00 8.36
CA THR A 254 -8.92 -9.24 8.30
C THR A 254 -9.40 -10.19 7.21
N HIS A 255 -10.70 -10.23 6.95
CA HIS A 255 -11.30 -11.07 5.90
C HIS A 255 -11.03 -10.51 4.50
N GLU A 256 -11.03 -9.18 4.33
CA GLU A 256 -10.60 -8.52 3.09
C GLU A 256 -9.13 -8.81 2.79
N GLN A 257 -8.24 -8.71 3.79
CA GLN A 257 -6.82 -9.04 3.63
C GLN A 257 -6.61 -10.52 3.31
N ALA A 258 -7.34 -11.42 3.98
CA ALA A 258 -7.28 -12.85 3.68
C ALA A 258 -7.75 -13.16 2.26
N LEU A 259 -8.86 -12.56 1.81
CA LEU A 259 -9.37 -12.77 0.45
C LEU A 259 -8.44 -12.17 -0.60
N LEU A 260 -7.79 -11.04 -0.32
CA LEU A 260 -6.72 -10.49 -1.15
C LEU A 260 -5.54 -11.45 -1.27
N PHE A 261 -5.07 -12.01 -0.15
CA PHE A 261 -4.00 -13.02 -0.18
C PHE A 261 -4.37 -14.20 -1.08
N ILE A 262 -5.57 -14.76 -0.92
CA ILE A 262 -6.06 -15.87 -1.77
C ILE A 262 -6.11 -15.43 -3.24
N ASN A 263 -6.62 -14.23 -3.54
CA ASN A 263 -6.65 -13.71 -4.90
C ASN A 263 -5.24 -13.64 -5.52
N CYS A 264 -4.26 -13.20 -4.75
CA CYS A 264 -2.87 -13.05 -5.18
C CYS A 264 -2.15 -14.39 -5.42
N LEU A 265 -2.65 -15.52 -4.90
CA LEU A 265 -2.14 -16.85 -5.26
C LEU A 265 -2.51 -17.24 -6.69
N THR A 266 -3.51 -16.57 -7.29
CA THR A 266 -3.94 -16.85 -8.65
C THR A 266 -3.32 -15.88 -9.66
N PRO A 267 -3.17 -16.28 -10.93
CA PRO A 267 -2.85 -15.37 -12.04
C PRO A 267 -3.70 -14.09 -12.15
N ILE A 268 -4.89 -14.04 -11.53
CA ILE A 268 -5.73 -12.83 -11.52
C ILE A 268 -5.10 -11.74 -10.65
N GLY A 269 -4.47 -12.13 -9.53
CA GLY A 269 -3.91 -11.23 -8.53
C GLY A 269 -2.39 -11.28 -8.40
N ASN A 270 -1.68 -12.08 -9.20
CA ASN A 270 -0.24 -12.30 -9.09
C ASN A 270 0.59 -11.01 -9.27
N ILE A 271 0.06 -10.00 -9.96
CA ILE A 271 0.71 -8.71 -10.18
C ILE A 271 1.11 -8.00 -8.87
N TRP A 272 0.41 -8.30 -7.77
CA TRP A 272 0.75 -7.81 -6.43
C TRP A 272 2.09 -8.37 -5.93
N TRP A 273 2.41 -9.62 -6.28
CA TRP A 273 3.70 -10.24 -6.00
C TRP A 273 4.79 -9.74 -6.94
N ASP A 274 4.49 -9.60 -8.24
CA ASP A 274 5.45 -9.12 -9.24
C ASP A 274 5.96 -7.71 -8.90
N LYS A 275 5.05 -6.83 -8.45
CA LYS A 275 5.40 -5.48 -7.95
C LYS A 275 5.85 -5.46 -6.49
N LYS A 276 5.90 -6.61 -5.83
CA LYS A 276 6.25 -6.79 -4.41
C LYS A 276 5.37 -5.97 -3.45
N LEU A 277 4.17 -5.55 -3.85
CA LEU A 277 3.32 -4.63 -3.08
C LEU A 277 2.88 -5.21 -1.74
N LEU A 278 2.58 -6.53 -1.69
CA LEU A 278 2.20 -7.20 -0.45
C LEU A 278 3.33 -7.13 0.58
N VAL A 279 4.56 -7.47 0.17
CA VAL A 279 5.74 -7.46 1.04
C VAL A 279 6.16 -6.04 1.38
N LYS A 280 6.37 -5.20 0.36
CA LYS A 280 6.86 -3.82 0.45
C LYS A 280 6.08 -2.99 1.47
N TYR A 281 4.76 -3.12 1.48
CA TYR A 281 3.87 -2.34 2.35
C TYR A 281 3.26 -3.15 3.48
N ARG A 282 3.69 -4.40 3.70
CA ARG A 282 3.10 -5.31 4.68
C ARG A 282 1.59 -5.39 4.59
N PHE A 283 1.06 -5.46 3.37
CA PHE A 283 -0.31 -5.06 3.08
C PHE A 283 -1.37 -5.99 3.70
N VAL A 284 -1.00 -7.24 3.97
CA VAL A 284 -1.85 -8.25 4.61
C VAL A 284 -1.40 -8.63 6.04
N GLN A 285 -0.68 -7.74 6.73
CA GLN A 285 -0.11 -8.02 8.05
C GLN A 285 -1.14 -8.26 9.17
N ASN A 286 -2.40 -7.85 8.99
CA ASN A 286 -3.44 -7.93 10.03
C ASN A 286 -4.15 -9.28 10.04
N ILE A 287 -3.82 -10.21 9.13
CA ILE A 287 -4.37 -11.57 9.17
C ILE A 287 -3.91 -12.23 10.48
N PRO A 288 -4.83 -12.63 11.37
CA PRO A 288 -4.47 -13.15 12.68
C PRO A 288 -3.85 -14.55 12.58
N PHE A 289 -3.08 -14.92 13.59
CA PHE A 289 -2.57 -16.28 13.72
C PHE A 289 -3.74 -17.28 13.75
N GLY A 290 -3.61 -18.37 12.99
CA GLY A 290 -4.65 -19.39 12.88
C GLY A 290 -5.87 -18.98 12.05
N PHE A 291 -5.85 -17.83 11.34
CA PHE A 291 -6.92 -17.52 10.38
C PHE A 291 -7.04 -18.63 9.33
N PHE A 292 -5.90 -19.06 8.80
CA PHE A 292 -5.77 -20.28 8.00
C PHE A 292 -5.14 -21.39 8.85
N ASP A 293 -5.74 -22.58 8.82
CA ASP A 293 -5.21 -23.76 9.48
C ASP A 293 -3.98 -24.27 8.70
N LYS A 294 -2.79 -24.21 9.31
CA LYS A 294 -1.54 -24.67 8.69
C LYS A 294 -1.52 -26.17 8.36
N GLY A 295 -2.28 -27.00 9.09
CA GLY A 295 -2.38 -28.44 8.87
C GLY A 295 -3.37 -28.82 7.77
N ASN A 296 -4.44 -28.05 7.60
CA ASN A 296 -5.56 -28.40 6.72
C ASN A 296 -5.73 -27.47 5.51
N GLU A 297 -5.40 -26.19 5.66
CA GLU A 297 -5.54 -25.14 4.65
C GLU A 297 -4.15 -24.76 4.09
N ILE A 298 -3.60 -23.61 4.44
CA ILE A 298 -2.36 -23.07 3.87
C ILE A 298 -1.43 -22.51 4.97
N ASP A 299 -0.12 -22.68 4.79
CA ASP A 299 0.87 -22.11 5.69
C ASP A 299 1.21 -20.67 5.30
N LEU A 300 0.45 -19.72 5.83
CA LEU A 300 0.59 -18.30 5.49
C LEU A 300 2.00 -17.75 5.74
N THR A 301 2.72 -18.24 6.76
CA THR A 301 4.06 -17.72 7.10
C THR A 301 5.13 -18.11 6.08
N SER A 302 4.90 -19.14 5.26
CA SER A 302 5.84 -19.55 4.22
C SER A 302 5.96 -18.54 3.08
N TYR A 303 5.00 -17.62 2.95
CA TYR A 303 4.94 -16.62 1.87
C TYR A 303 5.56 -15.27 2.23
N PHE A 304 5.88 -15.04 3.50
CA PHE A 304 6.27 -13.72 4.00
C PHE A 304 7.50 -13.78 4.92
N PRO A 305 8.24 -12.67 5.06
CA PRO A 305 9.32 -12.56 6.05
C PRO A 305 8.85 -12.88 7.49
N SER A 306 9.76 -13.30 8.35
CA SER A 306 9.46 -13.76 9.72
C SER A 306 8.92 -12.68 10.66
N ASP A 307 9.05 -11.41 10.31
CA ASP A 307 8.62 -10.21 11.04
C ASP A 307 7.43 -9.50 10.36
N TYR A 308 6.77 -10.16 9.41
CA TYR A 308 5.74 -9.56 8.57
C TYR A 308 4.41 -9.34 9.29
N PHE A 309 3.93 -10.29 10.08
CA PHE A 309 2.62 -10.21 10.72
C PHE A 309 2.68 -9.55 12.09
N GLU A 310 1.63 -8.82 12.47
CA GLU A 310 1.58 -8.10 13.76
C GLU A 310 1.75 -9.01 14.97
N TRP A 311 1.27 -10.25 14.88
CA TRP A 311 1.42 -11.23 15.96
C TRP A 311 2.85 -11.77 16.09
N GLN A 312 3.68 -11.73 15.04
CA GLN A 312 5.10 -12.11 15.10
C GLN A 312 5.93 -11.07 15.86
N GLU A 313 5.61 -9.79 15.68
CA GLU A 313 6.25 -8.69 16.42
C GLU A 313 5.97 -8.77 17.92
N ARG A 314 4.71 -8.99 18.29
CA ARG A 314 4.30 -9.12 19.70
C ARG A 314 5.03 -10.26 20.40
N THR A 315 5.13 -11.43 19.76
CA THR A 315 5.88 -12.56 20.32
C THR A 315 7.37 -12.25 20.50
N THR A 316 7.96 -11.47 19.60
CA THR A 316 9.38 -11.06 19.70
C THR A 316 9.61 -10.10 20.86
N ILE A 317 8.68 -9.17 21.11
CA ILE A 317 8.72 -8.26 22.27
C ILE A 317 8.60 -9.04 23.57
N THR A 318 7.62 -9.96 23.67
CA THR A 318 7.41 -10.77 24.88
C THR A 318 8.65 -11.62 25.20
N LYS A 319 9.30 -12.25 24.21
CA LYS A 319 10.54 -13.01 24.45
C LYS A 319 11.66 -12.13 24.99
N LYS A 320 11.85 -10.92 24.43
CA LYS A 320 12.87 -9.97 24.92
C LYS A 320 12.59 -9.44 26.33
N GLU A 321 11.33 -9.34 26.73
CA GLU A 321 10.95 -8.93 28.11
C GLU A 321 11.14 -10.07 29.11
N VAL A 322 10.84 -11.31 28.71
CA VAL A 322 11.10 -12.51 29.54
C VAL A 322 12.61 -12.73 29.74
N ASP A 323 13.42 -12.58 28.70
CA ASP A 323 14.89 -12.71 28.81
C ASP A 323 15.53 -11.60 29.67
N LYS A 324 14.87 -10.44 29.83
CA LYS A 324 15.31 -9.35 30.70
C LYS A 324 14.91 -9.52 32.17
N THR A 325 13.95 -10.41 32.44
CA THR A 325 13.37 -10.61 33.79
C THR A 325 13.80 -11.91 34.45
N GLN A 326 14.53 -12.78 33.73
CA GLN A 326 15.24 -13.89 34.35
C GLN A 326 16.58 -13.39 34.92
N PRO A 327 16.83 -13.51 36.23
CA PRO A 327 18.14 -13.22 36.79
C PRO A 327 19.18 -14.22 36.25
N SER A 328 20.34 -13.69 35.92
CA SER A 328 21.55 -14.44 35.50
C SER A 328 21.99 -15.46 36.52
#